data_AF-A0A2S7QMD9-F1
#
_entry.id   AF-A0A2S7QMD9-F1
#
_cell.length_a   1.000
_cell.length_b   1.000
_cell.length_c   1.000
_cell.angle_alpha   90.00
_cell.angle_beta   90.00
_cell.angle_gamma   90.00
#
_symmetry.space_group_name_H-M   'P 1'
#
loop_
_entity.id
_entity.type
_entity.pdbx_description
1 polymer ?
#
loop_
_entity_poly.entity_id
_entity_poly.type
_entity_poly.pdbx_seq_one_letter_code
_entity_poly.pdbx_strand_id
1 'polypeptide(L)'
;MLLGMIITIGYDIAVSMQVAGGLGQHQATLSESQLIKYQKASYASQVLIPLSLCMAKLVLLQFLRALGRQDVRRNVTDIIILFTIVTYIVLMFPILFQCPLPDTWEVLSPQCFNQTAFWTAFSVIDIISDLSTIGLPMFLLHDIRLKTRQKYTTIATFGTRIL
;
A
#
# COMPACT_ATOMS: atom_id res chain seq x y z
N MET A 1 -6.56 12.06 5.89
CA MET A 1 -7.79 11.27 5.65
C MET A 1 -8.44 11.61 4.32
N LEU A 2 -8.85 12.86 4.06
CA LEU A 2 -9.49 13.24 2.77
C LEU A 2 -8.63 12.91 1.54
N LEU A 3 -7.34 13.26 1.55
CA LEU A 3 -6.42 12.92 0.45
C LEU A 3 -6.33 11.41 0.22
N GLY A 4 -6.23 10.62 1.30
CA GLY A 4 -6.21 9.16 1.21
C GLY A 4 -7.48 8.58 0.59
N MET A 5 -8.65 9.11 0.96
CA MET A 5 -9.93 8.69 0.37
C MET A 5 -9.99 8.98 -1.13
N ILE A 6 -9.57 10.16 -1.56
CA ILE A 6 -9.53 10.52 -2.98
C ILE A 6 -8.62 9.56 -3.77
N ILE A 7 -7.45 9.23 -3.22
CA ILE A 7 -6.49 8.30 -3.84
C ILE A 7 -7.10 6.89 -3.95
N THR A 8 -7.74 6.38 -2.89
CA THR A 8 -8.38 5.05 -2.91
C THR A 8 -9.53 5.00 -3.92
N ILE A 9 -10.36 6.04 -3.99
CA ILE A 9 -11.42 6.12 -5.00
C ILE A 9 -10.82 6.08 -6.42
N GLY A 10 -9.73 6.81 -6.65
CA GLY A 10 -9.00 6.75 -7.92
C GLY A 10 -8.50 5.36 -8.26
N TYR A 11 -7.98 4.63 -7.26
CA TYR A 11 -7.56 3.23 -7.42
C TYR A 11 -8.73 2.33 -7.80
N ASP A 12 -9.86 2.42 -7.10
CA ASP A 12 -11.04 1.59 -7.38
C ASP A 12 -11.61 1.86 -8.79
N ILE A 13 -11.61 3.12 -9.22
CA ILE A 13 -11.99 3.50 -10.58
C ILE A 13 -11.02 2.89 -11.60
N ALA A 14 -9.72 2.96 -11.36
CA ALA A 14 -8.71 2.37 -12.25
C ALA A 14 -8.86 0.85 -12.37
N VAL A 15 -9.17 0.15 -11.27
CA VAL A 15 -9.46 -1.28 -11.28
C VAL A 15 -10.76 -1.57 -12.04
N SER A 16 -11.80 -0.77 -11.83
CA SER A 16 -13.07 -0.90 -12.56
C SER A 16 -12.87 -0.74 -14.08
N MET A 17 -11.99 0.18 -14.49
CA MET A 17 -11.61 0.35 -15.89
C MET A 17 -10.81 -0.84 -16.46
N GLN A 18 -9.99 -1.51 -15.64
CA GLN A 18 -9.32 -2.74 -16.06
C GLN A 18 -10.32 -3.86 -16.34
N VAL A 19 -11.36 -3.99 -15.51
CA VAL A 19 -12.46 -4.95 -15.73
C VAL A 19 -13.17 -4.65 -17.05
N ALA A 20 -13.51 -3.38 -17.30
CA ALA A 20 -14.09 -2.97 -18.58
C ALA A 20 -13.13 -3.19 -19.78
N GLY A 21 -11.82 -3.18 -19.53
CA GLY A 21 -10.76 -3.48 -20.50
C GLY A 21 -10.51 -4.98 -20.73
N GLY A 22 -11.23 -5.87 -20.04
CA GLY A 22 -11.11 -7.32 -20.24
C GLY A 22 -10.30 -8.08 -19.19
N LEU A 23 -10.07 -7.50 -18.00
CA LEU A 23 -9.49 -8.22 -16.87
C LEU A 23 -10.28 -9.52 -16.62
N GLY A 24 -9.58 -10.66 -16.63
CA GLY A 24 -10.17 -12.00 -16.45
C GLY A 24 -10.55 -12.73 -17.75
N GLN A 25 -10.43 -12.09 -18.92
CA GLN A 25 -10.61 -12.74 -20.22
C GLN A 25 -9.26 -13.22 -20.79
N HIS A 26 -9.29 -14.25 -21.65
CA HIS A 26 -8.08 -14.74 -22.29
C HIS A 26 -7.52 -13.68 -23.24
N GLN A 27 -6.20 -13.44 -23.18
CA GLN A 27 -5.55 -12.38 -23.97
C GLN A 27 -5.80 -12.53 -25.48
N ALA A 28 -5.92 -13.75 -25.98
CA ALA A 28 -6.19 -14.02 -27.40
C ALA A 28 -7.61 -13.59 -27.86
N THR A 29 -8.54 -13.36 -26.92
CA THR A 29 -9.92 -12.93 -27.21
C THR A 29 -10.08 -11.40 -27.20
N LEU A 30 -9.06 -10.66 -26.72
CA LEU A 30 -9.14 -9.22 -26.54
C LEU A 30 -8.75 -8.46 -27.80
N SER A 31 -9.52 -7.41 -28.12
CA SER A 31 -9.12 -6.47 -29.16
C SER A 31 -7.93 -5.62 -28.69
N GLU A 32 -7.09 -5.18 -29.63
CA GLU A 32 -5.93 -4.31 -29.35
C GLU A 32 -6.32 -3.05 -28.56
N SER A 33 -7.49 -2.47 -28.87
CA SER A 33 -8.02 -1.30 -28.17
C SER A 33 -8.40 -1.58 -26.69
N GLN A 34 -8.85 -2.79 -26.38
CA GLN A 34 -9.15 -3.21 -25.01
C GLN A 34 -7.86 -3.47 -24.24
N LEU A 35 -6.86 -4.08 -24.90
CA LEU A 35 -5.56 -4.35 -24.31
C LEU A 35 -4.83 -3.06 -23.89
N ILE A 36 -4.84 -2.03 -24.75
CA ILE A 36 -4.24 -0.72 -24.44
C ILE A 36 -4.96 -0.05 -23.25
N LYS A 37 -6.30 -0.10 -23.22
CA LYS A 37 -7.08 0.45 -22.10
C LYS A 37 -6.76 -0.28 -20.80
N TYR A 38 -6.69 -1.60 -20.85
CA TYR A 38 -6.31 -2.44 -19.72
C TYR A 38 -4.91 -2.07 -19.20
N GLN A 39 -3.91 -2.00 -20.08
CA GLN A 39 -2.53 -1.68 -19.73
C GLN A 39 -2.40 -0.33 -19.02
N LYS A 40 -3.02 0.73 -19.58
CA LYS A 40 -3.00 2.07 -18.98
C LYS A 40 -3.71 2.11 -17.63
N ALA A 41 -4.86 1.47 -17.52
CA ALA A 41 -5.62 1.40 -16.27
C ALA A 41 -4.89 0.57 -15.20
N SER A 42 -4.20 -0.50 -15.61
CA SER A 42 -3.35 -1.31 -14.74
C SER A 42 -2.20 -0.50 -14.19
N TYR A 43 -1.44 0.18 -15.05
CA TYR A 43 -0.36 1.07 -14.62
C TYR A 43 -0.84 2.13 -13.61
N ALA A 44 -1.96 2.80 -13.89
CA ALA A 44 -2.53 3.78 -12.96
C ALA A 44 -2.86 3.14 -11.59
N SER A 45 -3.45 1.95 -11.57
CA SER A 45 -3.78 1.25 -10.32
C SER A 45 -2.52 0.85 -9.53
N GLN A 46 -1.47 0.42 -10.23
CA GLN A 46 -0.19 0.01 -9.64
C GLN A 46 0.52 1.18 -8.95
N VAL A 47 0.37 2.41 -9.47
CA VAL A 47 0.90 3.63 -8.84
C VAL A 47 0.01 4.09 -7.66
N LEU A 48 -1.31 3.97 -7.78
CA LEU A 48 -2.25 4.47 -6.77
C LEU A 48 -2.29 3.60 -5.50
N ILE A 49 -2.10 2.28 -5.62
CA ILE A 49 -2.17 1.36 -4.48
C ILE A 49 -1.10 1.62 -3.41
N PRO A 50 0.22 1.77 -3.70
CA PRO A 50 1.21 2.09 -2.68
C PRO A 50 0.96 3.46 -2.04
N LEU A 51 0.42 4.45 -2.78
CA LEU A 51 0.03 5.75 -2.20
C LEU A 51 -1.11 5.61 -1.21
N SER A 52 -2.14 4.84 -1.57
CA SER A 52 -3.28 4.57 -0.70
C SER A 52 -2.84 3.90 0.60
N LEU A 53 -2.01 2.85 0.51
CA LEU A 53 -1.47 2.13 1.66
C LEU A 53 -0.60 3.02 2.54
N CYS A 54 0.32 3.79 1.95
CA CYS A 54 1.15 4.75 2.69
C CYS A 54 0.30 5.76 3.46
N MET A 55 -0.70 6.36 2.81
CA MET A 55 -1.60 7.33 3.45
C MET A 55 -2.42 6.71 4.59
N ALA A 56 -2.89 5.46 4.43
CA ALA A 56 -3.59 4.75 5.48
C ALA A 56 -2.71 4.53 6.73
N LYS A 57 -1.46 4.08 6.53
CA LYS A 57 -0.48 3.89 7.62
C LYS A 57 -0.11 5.20 8.29
N LEU A 58 0.09 6.27 7.53
CA LEU A 58 0.39 7.60 8.07
C LEU A 58 -0.72 8.14 8.96
N VAL A 59 -1.99 8.01 8.55
CA VAL A 59 -3.13 8.43 9.39
C VAL A 59 -3.15 7.66 10.71
N LEU A 60 -2.95 6.34 10.65
CA LEU A 60 -2.92 5.49 11.85
C LEU A 60 -1.75 5.86 12.78
N LEU A 61 -0.54 6.05 12.23
CA LEU A 61 0.64 6.42 13.01
C LEU A 61 0.50 7.81 13.63
N GLN A 62 -0.04 8.79 12.92
CA GLN A 62 -0.32 10.12 13.46
C GLN A 62 -1.37 10.07 14.58
N PHE A 63 -2.39 9.24 14.43
CA PHE A 63 -3.36 9.00 15.50
C PHE A 63 -2.69 8.40 16.74
N LEU A 64 -1.87 7.36 16.59
CA LEU A 64 -1.12 6.76 17.69
C LEU A 64 -0.13 7.74 18.34
N ARG A 65 0.52 8.59 17.54
CA ARG A 65 1.39 9.68 18.03
C ARG A 65 0.64 10.63 18.94
N ALA A 66 -0.60 11.01 18.59
CA ALA A 66 -1.43 11.89 19.41
C ALA A 66 -1.84 11.26 20.74
N LEU A 67 -1.94 9.93 20.82
CA LEU A 67 -2.22 9.20 22.06
C LEU A 67 -0.99 9.08 22.98
N GLY A 68 0.23 9.09 22.43
CA GLY A 68 1.46 8.93 23.20
C GLY A 68 1.93 10.21 23.89
N ARG A 69 1.68 10.36 25.20
CA ARG A 69 2.07 11.56 25.98
C ARG A 69 3.54 11.63 26.43
N GLN A 70 4.33 10.57 26.26
CA GLN A 70 5.75 10.56 26.68
C GLN A 70 6.68 10.85 25.49
N ASP A 71 7.68 11.70 25.71
CA ASP A 71 8.62 12.15 24.67
C ASP A 71 9.38 10.99 23.98
N VAL A 72 9.80 9.98 24.75
CA VAL A 72 10.49 8.79 24.22
C VAL A 72 9.59 8.03 23.23
N ARG A 73 8.30 7.90 23.53
CA ARG A 73 7.33 7.20 22.70
C ARG A 73 6.97 7.98 21.44
N ARG A 74 6.93 9.31 21.55
CA ARG A 74 6.77 10.21 20.40
C ARG A 74 7.95 10.11 19.43
N ASN A 75 9.17 10.05 19.95
CA ASN A 75 10.38 9.90 19.13
C ASN A 75 10.39 8.55 18.37
N VAL A 76 10.03 7.45 19.03
CA VAL A 76 9.91 6.12 18.37
C VAL A 76 8.84 6.15 17.26
N THR A 77 7.71 6.81 17.51
CA THR A 77 6.63 6.92 16.51
C THR A 77 7.08 7.75 15.31
N ASP A 78 7.82 8.83 15.53
CA ASP A 78 8.35 9.70 14.47
C ASP A 78 9.37 8.94 13.58
N ILE A 79 10.20 8.09 14.18
CA ILE A 79 11.12 7.22 13.44
C ILE A 79 10.35 6.24 12.54
N ILE A 80 9.28 5.61 13.04
CA ILE A 80 8.47 4.66 12.26
C ILE A 80 7.73 5.39 11.12
N ILE A 81 7.23 6.61 11.36
CA ILE A 81 6.62 7.44 10.32
C ILE A 81 7.62 7.73 9.21
N LEU A 82 8.83 8.17 9.57
CA LEU A 82 9.88 8.46 8.60
C LEU A 82 10.26 7.20 7.80
N PHE A 83 10.47 6.08 8.50
CA PHE A 83 10.80 4.80 7.89
C PHE A 83 9.72 4.35 6.89
N THR A 84 8.45 4.49 7.26
CA THR A 84 7.30 4.18 6.39
C THR A 84 7.35 5.03 5.12
N ILE A 85 7.47 6.37 5.25
CA ILE A 85 7.51 7.28 4.10
C ILE A 85 8.66 6.92 3.15
N VAL A 86 9.86 6.74 3.69
CA VAL A 86 11.05 6.40 2.89
C VAL A 86 10.85 5.07 2.15
N THR A 87 10.34 4.05 2.83
CA THR A 87 10.11 2.73 2.24
C THR A 87 9.14 2.80 1.05
N TYR A 88 7.99 3.48 1.20
CA TYR A 88 7.03 3.60 0.09
C TYR A 88 7.54 4.47 -1.06
N ILE A 89 8.33 5.51 -0.77
CA ILE A 89 8.98 6.31 -1.81
C ILE A 89 9.96 5.45 -2.61
N VAL A 90 10.78 4.63 -1.94
CA VAL A 90 11.72 3.73 -2.60
C VAL A 90 10.98 2.70 -3.47
N LEU A 91 9.90 2.12 -2.95
CA LEU A 91 9.07 1.16 -3.70
C LEU A 91 8.32 1.79 -4.88
N MET A 92 8.08 3.10 -4.84
CA MET A 92 7.44 3.84 -5.93
C MET A 92 8.32 3.99 -7.17
N PHE A 93 9.63 4.17 -6.99
CA PHE A 93 10.55 4.40 -8.11
C PHE A 93 10.53 3.27 -9.15
N PRO A 94 10.66 1.98 -8.77
CA PRO A 94 10.56 0.87 -9.71
C PRO A 94 9.25 0.91 -10.51
N ILE A 95 8.11 1.20 -9.86
CA ILE A 95 6.80 1.24 -10.51
C ILE A 95 6.76 2.33 -11.58
N LEU A 96 7.28 3.52 -11.29
CA LEU A 96 7.33 4.63 -12.25
C LEU A 96 8.24 4.36 -13.45
N PHE A 97 9.31 3.58 -13.24
CA PHE A 97 10.30 3.22 -14.25
C PHE A 97 10.20 1.75 -14.68
N GLN A 98 8.98 1.19 -14.66
CA GLN A 98 8.81 -0.25 -14.82
C GLN A 98 9.18 -0.82 -16.19
N CYS A 99 9.06 0.01 -17.23
CA CYS A 99 9.37 -0.31 -18.62
C CYS A 99 10.15 0.87 -19.21
N PRO A 100 10.93 0.66 -20.30
CA PRO A 100 11.67 1.74 -20.94
C PRO A 100 10.75 2.85 -21.48
N LEU A 101 11.18 4.11 -21.36
CA LEU A 101 10.49 5.24 -22.02
C LEU A 101 10.56 5.05 -23.55
N PRO A 102 9.51 5.40 -24.31
CA PRO A 102 8.36 6.25 -23.98
C PRO A 102 7.09 5.53 -23.50
N ASP A 103 7.01 4.21 -23.60
CA ASP A 103 5.80 3.44 -23.35
C ASP A 103 5.83 2.70 -22.01
N THR A 104 6.01 3.48 -20.93
CA THR A 104 6.08 2.94 -19.55
C THR A 104 4.80 2.22 -19.08
N TRP A 105 3.70 2.42 -19.82
CA TRP A 105 2.39 1.83 -19.57
C TRP A 105 2.22 0.43 -20.19
N GLU A 106 3.14 -0.04 -21.03
CA GLU A 106 3.11 -1.37 -21.66
C GLU A 106 3.46 -2.51 -20.67
N VAL A 107 2.63 -2.70 -19.64
CA VAL A 107 2.84 -3.70 -18.57
C VAL A 107 2.99 -5.15 -19.05
N LEU A 108 2.62 -5.48 -20.30
CA LEU A 108 2.77 -6.82 -20.89
C LEU A 108 4.04 -6.99 -21.73
N SER A 109 4.81 -5.92 -21.96
CA SER A 109 6.00 -5.99 -22.79
C SER A 109 7.10 -6.81 -22.11
N PRO A 110 7.80 -7.72 -22.82
CA PRO A 110 8.88 -8.52 -22.25
C PRO A 110 10.11 -7.69 -21.83
N GLN A 111 10.14 -6.41 -22.19
CA GLN A 111 11.19 -5.45 -21.82
C GLN A 111 11.00 -4.86 -20.41
N CYS A 112 9.87 -5.12 -19.76
CA CYS A 112 9.60 -4.65 -18.40
C CYS A 112 10.24 -5.57 -17.35
N PHE A 113 10.48 -5.05 -16.15
CA PHE A 113 10.97 -5.89 -15.05
C PHE A 113 9.93 -6.96 -14.64
N ASN A 114 10.39 -8.00 -13.94
CA ASN A 114 9.51 -9.06 -13.45
C ASN A 114 8.52 -8.53 -12.39
N GLN A 115 7.31 -8.19 -12.83
CA GLN A 115 6.23 -7.67 -11.98
C GLN A 115 5.88 -8.62 -10.85
N THR A 116 5.82 -9.94 -11.11
CA THR A 116 5.49 -10.93 -10.09
C THR A 116 6.51 -10.92 -8.95
N ALA A 117 7.81 -10.88 -9.27
CA ALA A 117 8.87 -10.82 -8.26
C ALA A 117 8.80 -9.52 -7.44
N PHE A 118 8.58 -8.39 -8.11
CA PHE A 118 8.44 -7.09 -7.43
C PHE A 118 7.23 -7.04 -6.51
N TRP A 119 6.05 -7.44 -6.99
CA TRP A 119 4.82 -7.43 -6.18
C TRP A 119 4.91 -8.40 -5.00
N THR A 120 5.60 -9.54 -5.17
CA THR A 120 5.89 -10.45 -4.06
C THR A 120 6.76 -9.77 -3.00
N ALA A 121 7.85 -9.11 -3.41
CA ALA A 121 8.72 -8.38 -2.49
C ALA A 121 7.98 -7.21 -1.81
N PHE A 122 7.17 -6.48 -2.57
CA PHE A 122 6.31 -5.41 -2.06
C PHE A 122 5.38 -5.93 -0.97
N SER A 123 4.67 -7.03 -1.20
CA SER A 123 3.77 -7.63 -0.20
C SER A 123 4.50 -8.06 1.07
N VAL A 124 5.70 -8.64 0.95
CA VAL A 124 6.51 -9.02 2.12
C VAL A 124 6.89 -7.78 2.95
N ILE A 125 7.35 -6.71 2.30
CA ILE A 125 7.71 -5.45 2.99
C ILE A 125 6.49 -4.78 3.61
N ASP A 126 5.35 -4.83 2.93
CA ASP A 126 4.08 -4.29 3.40
C ASP A 126 3.62 -4.97 4.69
N ILE A 127 3.68 -6.31 4.74
CA ILE A 127 3.38 -7.12 5.94
C ILE A 127 4.32 -6.76 7.09
N ILE A 128 5.63 -6.66 6.85
CA ILE A 128 6.61 -6.29 7.88
C ILE A 128 6.30 -4.89 8.46
N SER A 129 5.91 -3.96 7.60
CA SER A 129 5.52 -2.60 8.01
C SER A 129 4.22 -2.60 8.83
N ASP A 130 3.27 -3.48 8.51
CA ASP A 130 2.05 -3.66 9.28
C ASP A 130 2.33 -4.23 10.66
N LEU A 131 3.18 -5.25 10.77
CA LEU A 131 3.63 -5.79 12.05
C LEU A 131 4.29 -4.73 12.92
N SER A 132 5.11 -3.86 12.32
CA SER A 132 5.75 -2.74 13.01
C SER A 132 4.71 -1.75 13.56
N THR A 133 3.69 -1.46 12.77
CA THR A 133 2.61 -0.54 13.14
C THR A 133 1.69 -1.13 14.23
N ILE A 134 1.47 -2.45 14.23
CA ILE A 134 0.75 -3.20 15.28
C ILE A 134 1.57 -3.28 16.58
N GLY A 135 2.88 -3.40 16.47
CA GLY A 135 3.80 -3.40 17.61
C GLY A 135 3.79 -2.08 18.38
N LEU A 136 3.61 -0.96 17.66
CA LEU A 136 3.65 0.38 18.24
C LEU A 136 2.65 0.61 19.39
N PRO A 137 1.34 0.33 19.28
CA PRO A 137 0.41 0.46 20.40
C PRO A 137 0.74 -0.51 21.54
N MET A 138 1.30 -1.70 21.27
CA MET A 138 1.71 -2.61 22.34
C MET A 138 2.87 -2.01 23.16
N PHE A 139 3.86 -1.41 22.48
CA PHE A 139 4.92 -0.65 23.13
C PHE A 139 4.38 0.60 23.86
N LEU A 140 3.41 1.31 23.25
CA LEU A 140 2.74 2.48 23.79
C LEU A 140 1.76 2.16 24.95
N LEU A 141 1.41 0.90 25.16
CA LEU A 141 0.52 0.50 26.24
C LEU A 141 1.18 -0.43 27.27
N HIS A 142 2.45 -0.81 27.07
CA HIS A 142 3.16 -1.68 28.02
C HIS A 142 3.21 -1.11 29.45
N ASP A 143 3.35 0.21 29.59
CA ASP A 143 3.38 0.90 30.89
C ASP A 143 2.00 1.26 31.47
N ILE A 144 0.96 1.31 30.64
CA ILE A 144 -0.38 1.71 31.08
C ILE A 144 -1.20 0.43 31.24
N ARG A 145 -1.60 0.10 32.48
CA ARG A 145 -2.52 -1.02 32.80
C ARG A 145 -3.90 -0.84 32.16
N LEU A 146 -4.02 -0.97 30.84
CA LEU A 146 -5.31 -1.02 30.15
C LEU A 146 -5.84 -2.45 30.13
N LYS A 147 -7.17 -2.56 30.26
CA LYS A 147 -7.91 -3.84 30.29
C LYS A 147 -7.61 -4.65 29.03
N THR A 148 -7.27 -5.92 29.22
CA THR A 148 -6.90 -6.94 28.22
C THR A 148 -7.81 -6.98 26.99
N ARG A 149 -9.05 -6.50 27.12
CA ARG A 149 -10.04 -6.40 26.04
C ARG A 149 -9.61 -5.49 24.88
N GLN A 150 -8.96 -4.34 25.15
CA GLN A 150 -8.47 -3.46 24.07
C GLN A 150 -7.25 -4.05 23.35
N LYS A 151 -6.40 -4.81 24.07
CA LYS A 151 -5.26 -5.54 23.51
C LYS A 151 -5.71 -6.60 22.50
N TYR A 152 -6.76 -7.35 22.85
CA TYR A 152 -7.37 -8.33 21.95
C TYR A 152 -8.10 -7.68 20.77
N THR A 153 -8.77 -6.55 20.94
CA THR A 153 -9.41 -5.86 19.81
C THR A 153 -8.37 -5.39 18.78
N THR A 154 -7.23 -4.84 19.20
CA THR A 154 -6.15 -4.50 18.27
C THR A 154 -5.60 -5.75 17.58
N ILE A 155 -5.31 -6.83 18.30
CA ILE A 155 -4.82 -8.06 17.65
C ILE A 155 -5.87 -8.63 16.67
N ALA A 156 -7.15 -8.61 17.03
CA ALA A 156 -8.24 -9.16 16.21
C ALA A 156 -8.52 -8.31 14.96
N THR A 157 -8.59 -6.98 15.07
CA THR A 157 -8.85 -6.08 13.92
C THR A 157 -7.67 -6.05 12.94
N PHE A 158 -6.44 -6.27 13.43
CA PHE A 158 -5.26 -6.29 12.57
C PHE A 158 -4.93 -7.69 12.02
N GLY A 159 -5.34 -8.77 12.68
CA GLY A 159 -5.31 -10.11 12.08
C GLY A 159 -6.14 -10.18 10.80
N THR A 160 -7.23 -9.41 10.71
CA THR A 160 -8.05 -9.29 9.49
C THR A 160 -7.36 -8.57 8.33
N ARG A 161 -6.24 -7.88 8.56
CA ARG A 161 -5.45 -7.23 7.49
C ARG A 161 -4.39 -8.14 6.89
N ILE A 162 -4.01 -9.21 7.61
CA ILE A 162 -2.97 -10.18 7.23
C ILE A 162 -3.55 -11.31 6.37
N LEU A 163 -4.86 -11.58 6.49
CA LEU A 163 -5.60 -12.58 5.72
C LEU A 163 -6.25 -11.95 4.48
#